data_AF-A0A8T2V9C7-F1
#
_entry.id   AF-A0A8T2V9C7-F1
#
_cell.length_a   1.000
_cell.length_b   1.000
_cell.length_c   1.000
_cell.angle_alpha   90.00
_cell.angle_beta   90.00
_cell.angle_gamma   90.00
#
_symmetry.space_group_name_H-M   'P 1'
#
loop_
_entity.id
_entity.type
_entity.pdbx_description
1 polymer ?
#
loop_
_entity_poly.entity_id
_entity_poly.type
_entity_poly.pdbx_seq_one_letter_code
_entity_poly.pdbx_strand_id
1 'polypeptide(L)'
;MAFDATEQGFESLVVEAWPTAPHIATVGSCCLVGVVTDETIYIANYGDSRAVLISIFRSTGKIAPMQLTTEHNTALDTVREELKASHPDDPRIVLQKHGVWLVKGIIQVSRAIGDMYLNKQEFNRDPISPQFRL
;
A
#
# COMPACT_ATOMS: atom_id res chain seq x y z
N MET A 1 2.92 -15.84 6.78
CA MET A 1 2.32 -14.96 7.82
C MET A 1 0.87 -14.65 7.43
N ALA A 2 0.06 -14.02 8.29
CA ALA A 2 -1.34 -13.71 7.97
C ALA A 2 -1.49 -12.85 6.70
N PHE A 3 -0.54 -11.93 6.47
CA PHE A 3 -0.47 -11.15 5.24
C PHE A 3 -0.30 -12.04 3.98
N ASP A 4 0.74 -12.87 3.95
CA ASP A 4 1.01 -13.74 2.79
C ASP A 4 -0.18 -14.65 2.47
N ALA A 5 -0.86 -15.15 3.50
CA ALA A 5 -2.06 -15.97 3.33
C ALA A 5 -3.22 -15.18 2.70
N THR A 6 -3.44 -13.93 3.13
CA THR A 6 -4.44 -13.04 2.52
C THR A 6 -4.09 -12.72 1.07
N GLU A 7 -2.82 -12.42 0.79
CA GLU A 7 -2.35 -12.09 -0.56
C GLU A 7 -2.50 -13.29 -1.51
N GLN A 8 -2.10 -14.49 -1.07
CA GLN A 8 -2.27 -15.73 -1.84
C GLN A 8 -3.75 -16.08 -2.07
N GLY A 9 -4.60 -15.85 -1.07
CA GLY A 9 -6.04 -16.01 -1.20
C GLY A 9 -6.62 -15.05 -2.25
N PHE A 10 -6.19 -13.79 -2.25
CA PHE A 10 -6.61 -12.82 -3.25
C PHE A 10 -6.06 -13.13 -4.64
N GLU A 11 -4.80 -13.56 -4.75
CA GLU A 11 -4.21 -14.03 -6.01
C GLU A 11 -5.05 -15.16 -6.62
N SER A 12 -5.45 -16.14 -5.81
CA SER A 12 -6.29 -17.26 -6.26
C SER A 12 -7.64 -16.78 -6.81
N LEU A 13 -8.27 -15.81 -6.14
CA LEU A 13 -9.51 -15.18 -6.61
C LEU A 13 -9.32 -14.45 -7.94
N VAL A 14 -8.19 -13.75 -8.11
CA VAL A 14 -7.86 -13.05 -9.36
C VAL A 14 -7.66 -14.06 -10.50
N VAL A 15 -6.95 -15.16 -10.26
CA VAL A 15 -6.76 -16.23 -11.25
C VAL A 15 -8.10 -16.80 -11.71
N GLU A 16 -8.98 -17.14 -10.76
CA GLU A 16 -10.30 -17.70 -11.05
C GLU A 16 -11.18 -16.71 -11.84
N ALA A 17 -11.17 -15.42 -11.44
CA ALA A 17 -12.00 -14.40 -12.04
C ALA A 17 -11.43 -13.80 -13.33
N TRP A 18 -10.17 -14.07 -13.69
CA TRP A 18 -9.49 -13.44 -14.83
C TRP A 18 -10.28 -13.49 -16.16
N PRO A 19 -10.93 -14.61 -16.55
CA PRO A 19 -11.65 -14.68 -17.82
C PRO A 19 -12.94 -13.85 -17.89
N THR A 20 -13.55 -13.53 -16.74
CA THR A 20 -14.88 -12.91 -16.67
C THR A 20 -14.86 -11.52 -16.03
N ALA A 21 -13.92 -11.27 -15.12
CA ALA A 21 -13.76 -10.03 -14.35
C ALA A 21 -12.26 -9.68 -14.15
N PRO A 22 -11.49 -9.45 -15.23
CA PRO A 22 -10.04 -9.18 -15.15
C PRO A 22 -9.69 -7.92 -14.36
N HIS A 23 -10.62 -6.97 -14.24
CA HIS A 23 -10.46 -5.74 -13.46
C HIS A 23 -10.23 -6.00 -11.97
N ILE A 24 -10.57 -7.18 -11.44
CA ILE A 24 -10.27 -7.53 -10.05
C ILE A 24 -8.76 -7.51 -9.79
N ALA A 25 -7.92 -7.80 -10.80
CA ALA A 25 -6.48 -7.70 -10.67
C ALA A 25 -5.96 -6.27 -10.39
N THR A 26 -6.77 -5.25 -10.66
CA THR A 26 -6.44 -3.83 -10.40
C THR A 26 -7.03 -3.33 -9.08
N VAL A 27 -7.62 -4.23 -8.28
CA VAL A 27 -8.15 -3.89 -6.96
C VAL A 27 -7.05 -4.14 -5.93
N GLY A 28 -6.81 -3.14 -5.11
CA GLY A 28 -5.91 -3.20 -3.97
C GLY A 28 -6.47 -2.42 -2.79
N SER A 29 -5.92 -2.67 -1.62
CA SER A 29 -6.33 -1.99 -0.39
C SER A 29 -5.16 -1.77 0.56
N CYS A 30 -5.14 -0.60 1.18
CA CYS A 30 -4.31 -0.34 2.34
C CYS A 30 -4.90 -1.07 3.56
N CYS A 31 -4.04 -1.58 4.43
CA CYS A 31 -4.46 -2.26 5.65
C CYS A 31 -3.82 -1.59 6.87
N LEU A 32 -4.65 -1.10 7.78
CA LEU A 32 -4.23 -0.59 9.08
C LEU A 32 -4.94 -1.39 10.16
N VAL A 33 -4.17 -2.07 11.00
CA VAL A 33 -4.67 -2.94 12.07
C VAL A 33 -4.21 -2.40 13.40
N GLY A 34 -5.15 -2.27 14.34
CA GLY A 34 -4.88 -1.98 15.74
C GLY A 34 -5.38 -3.11 16.63
N VAL A 35 -4.50 -3.64 17.49
CA VAL A 35 -4.86 -4.63 18.50
C VAL A 35 -4.58 -4.02 19.87
N VAL A 36 -5.61 -4.01 20.72
CA VAL A 36 -5.48 -3.56 22.11
C VAL A 36 -5.55 -4.80 22.99
N THR A 37 -4.49 -5.04 23.75
CA THR A 37 -4.47 -6.09 24.77
C THR A 37 -3.81 -5.54 26.01
N ASP A 38 -4.47 -5.78 27.14
CA ASP A 38 -4.10 -5.20 28.44
C ASP A 38 -3.97 -3.67 28.34
N GLU A 39 -2.78 -3.15 28.63
CA GLU A 39 -2.45 -1.72 28.56
C GLU A 39 -1.59 -1.37 27.32
N THR A 40 -1.49 -2.29 26.35
CA THR A 40 -0.65 -2.13 25.16
C THR A 40 -1.50 -2.06 23.89
N ILE A 41 -1.17 -1.08 23.03
CA ILE A 41 -1.70 -0.97 21.67
C ILE A 41 -0.62 -1.38 20.66
N TYR A 42 -0.93 -2.36 19.83
CA TYR A 42 -0.11 -2.79 18.70
C TYR A 42 -0.74 -2.24 17.43
N ILE A 43 0.03 -1.51 16.64
CA ILE A 43 -0.41 -1.00 15.33
C ILE A 43 0.47 -1.59 14.24
N ALA A 44 -0.16 -2.10 13.19
CA ALA A 44 0.50 -2.54 11.96
C ALA A 44 -0.11 -1.79 10.77
N ASN A 45 0.74 -1.12 9.98
CA ASN A 45 0.34 -0.38 8.78
C ASN A 45 0.93 -1.03 7.53
N TYR A 46 0.10 -1.17 6.50
CA TYR A 46 0.47 -1.66 5.18
C TYR A 46 -0.26 -0.85 4.12
N GLY A 47 0.28 0.33 3.83
CA GLY A 47 -0.30 1.32 2.94
C GLY A 47 -0.06 2.74 3.42
N ASP A 48 -0.83 3.68 2.93
CA ASP A 48 -0.72 5.10 3.29
C ASP A 48 -1.81 5.57 4.27
N SER A 49 -2.49 4.61 4.92
CA SER A 49 -3.32 4.89 6.09
C SER A 49 -2.47 5.35 7.29
N ARG A 50 -3.08 6.16 8.18
CA ARG A 50 -2.40 6.76 9.35
C ARG A 50 -3.15 6.49 10.64
N ALA A 51 -2.45 5.96 11.64
CA ALA A 51 -2.92 5.96 13.02
C ALA A 51 -2.37 7.17 13.78
N VAL A 52 -3.24 7.86 14.52
CA VAL A 52 -2.87 8.99 15.38
C VAL A 52 -3.44 8.76 16.78
N LEU A 53 -2.59 8.76 17.79
CA LEU A 53 -2.98 8.74 19.20
C LEU A 53 -3.17 10.16 19.71
N ILE A 54 -4.27 10.40 20.41
CA ILE A 54 -4.52 11.69 21.07
C ILE A 54 -4.37 11.51 22.58
N SER A 55 -3.40 12.20 23.16
CA SER A 55 -3.20 12.24 24.62
C SER A 55 -3.82 13.49 25.22
N ILE A 56 -4.63 13.34 26.27
CA ILE A 56 -5.29 14.45 26.97
C ILE A 56 -4.73 14.55 28.40
N PHE A 57 -4.02 15.64 28.68
CA PHE A 57 -3.42 15.90 29.99
C PHE A 57 -4.43 16.65 30.87
N ARG A 58 -5.21 15.90 31.66
CA ARG A 58 -6.30 16.45 32.49
C ARG A 58 -5.88 17.58 33.43
N SER A 59 -4.64 17.57 33.91
CA SER A 59 -4.10 18.60 34.80
C SER A 59 -3.87 19.95 34.12
N THR A 60 -3.61 19.96 32.80
CA THR A 60 -3.28 21.18 32.04
C THR A 60 -4.31 21.50 30.95
N GLY A 61 -5.24 20.58 30.67
CA GLY A 61 -6.15 20.65 29.53
C GLY A 61 -5.46 20.48 28.18
N LYS A 62 -4.15 20.18 28.15
CA LYS A 62 -3.38 20.03 26.91
C LYS A 62 -3.81 18.79 26.14
N ILE A 63 -3.93 18.93 24.83
CA ILE A 63 -4.12 17.84 23.87
C ILE A 63 -2.83 17.69 23.06
N ALA A 64 -2.29 16.47 22.96
CA ALA A 64 -1.10 16.17 22.17
C ALA A 64 -1.38 15.01 21.20
N PRO A 65 -1.47 15.29 19.88
CA PRO A 65 -1.53 14.25 18.86
C PRO A 65 -0.15 13.65 18.62
N MET A 66 -0.09 12.34 18.41
CA MET A 66 1.12 11.59 18.09
C MET A 66 0.80 10.57 16.99
N GLN A 67 1.47 10.70 15.85
CA GLN A 67 1.38 9.72 14.77
C GLN A 67 2.06 8.42 15.20
N LEU A 68 1.37 7.29 15.04
CA LEU A 68 1.86 5.96 15.46
C LEU A 68 2.44 5.14 14.30
N THR A 69 2.19 5.54 13.05
CA THR A 69 2.57 4.78 11.85
C THR A 69 3.30 5.65 10.86
N THR A 70 4.21 5.08 10.08
CA THR A 70 4.75 5.71 8.88
C THR A 70 3.99 5.20 7.67
N GLU A 71 3.65 6.10 6.75
CA GLU A 71 2.96 5.76 5.50
C GLU A 71 3.90 5.14 4.48
N HIS A 72 3.34 4.25 3.66
CA HIS A 72 3.97 3.69 2.49
C HIS A 72 3.49 4.46 1.24
N ASN A 73 3.88 5.72 1.16
CA ASN A 73 3.49 6.64 0.09
C ASN A 73 4.72 7.32 -0.54
N THR A 74 4.79 7.34 -1.87
CA THR A 74 5.88 7.94 -2.66
C THR A 74 6.01 9.46 -2.51
N ALA A 75 5.06 10.14 -1.88
CA ALA A 75 5.23 11.53 -1.45
C ALA A 75 6.38 11.68 -0.44
N LEU A 76 6.71 10.61 0.31
CA LEU A 76 7.82 10.57 1.25
C LEU A 76 9.13 10.16 0.56
N ASP A 77 10.18 10.94 0.77
CA ASP A 77 11.51 10.72 0.19
C ASP A 77 12.08 9.35 0.57
N THR A 78 11.94 8.97 1.84
CA THR A 78 12.39 7.69 2.37
C THR A 78 11.75 6.49 1.65
N VAL A 79 10.47 6.58 1.31
CA VAL A 79 9.75 5.54 0.55
C VAL A 79 10.28 5.47 -0.88
N ARG A 80 10.62 6.61 -1.50
CA ARG A 80 11.21 6.63 -2.84
C ARG A 80 12.61 6.01 -2.86
N GLU A 81 13.41 6.27 -1.83
CA GLU A 81 14.74 5.69 -1.66
C GLU A 81 14.66 4.18 -1.44
N GLU A 82 13.77 3.71 -0.57
CA GLU A 82 13.51 2.29 -0.32
C GLU A 82 13.10 1.55 -1.61
N LEU A 83 12.17 2.11 -2.38
CA LEU A 83 11.71 1.53 -3.65
C LEU A 83 12.85 1.42 -4.67
N LYS A 84 13.69 2.46 -4.80
CA LYS A 84 14.85 2.45 -5.70
C LYS A 84 15.90 1.43 -5.25
N ALA A 85 16.15 1.32 -3.95
CA ALA A 85 17.13 0.39 -3.41
C ALA A 85 16.70 -1.09 -3.58
N SER A 86 15.41 -1.36 -3.45
CA SER A 86 14.84 -2.71 -3.63
C SER A 86 14.68 -3.11 -5.11
N HIS A 87 14.69 -2.15 -6.03
CA HIS A 87 14.54 -2.38 -7.47
C HIS A 87 15.65 -1.68 -8.27
N PRO A 88 16.93 -2.07 -8.07
CA PRO A 88 18.07 -1.37 -8.68
C PRO A 88 18.07 -1.41 -10.22
N ASP A 89 17.48 -2.46 -10.80
CA ASP A 89 17.42 -2.66 -12.25
C ASP A 89 16.18 -2.06 -12.91
N ASP A 90 15.30 -1.41 -12.14
CA ASP A 90 14.08 -0.79 -12.64
C ASP A 90 14.14 0.74 -12.52
N PRO A 91 14.65 1.45 -13.54
CA PRO A 91 14.70 2.91 -13.53
C PRO A 91 13.30 3.54 -13.55
N ARG A 92 12.24 2.76 -13.81
CA ARG A 92 10.85 3.22 -13.84
C ARG A 92 10.10 2.93 -12.53
N ILE A 93 10.75 2.40 -11.50
CA ILE A 93 10.07 2.03 -10.24
C ILE A 93 9.37 3.23 -9.59
N VAL A 94 9.96 4.42 -9.67
CA VAL A 94 9.41 5.68 -9.16
C VAL A 94 9.50 6.73 -10.26
N LEU A 95 8.35 7.24 -10.70
CA LEU A 95 8.24 8.25 -11.76
C LEU A 95 7.51 9.49 -11.23
N GLN A 96 7.92 10.68 -11.69
CA GLN A 96 7.18 11.90 -11.43
C GLN A 96 6.26 12.23 -12.61
N LYS A 97 4.96 12.39 -12.38
CA LYS A 97 3.98 12.85 -13.38
C LYS A 97 3.18 14.00 -12.80
N HIS A 98 3.12 15.13 -13.51
CA HIS A 98 2.36 16.32 -13.10
C HIS A 98 2.66 16.78 -11.65
N GLY A 99 3.93 16.70 -11.23
CA GLY A 99 4.36 17.08 -9.87
C GLY A 99 4.12 16.02 -8.78
N VAL A 100 3.51 14.88 -9.11
CA VAL A 100 3.25 13.77 -8.18
C VAL A 100 4.21 12.62 -8.43
N TRP A 101 4.79 12.06 -7.37
CA TRP A 101 5.63 10.86 -7.43
C TRP A 101 4.76 9.62 -7.39
N LEU A 102 4.99 8.67 -8.30
CA LEU A 102 4.15 7.48 -8.46
C LEU A 102 5.01 6.23 -8.63
N VAL A 103 4.59 5.13 -8.02
CA VAL A 103 5.07 3.78 -8.29
C VAL A 103 4.71 3.42 -9.73
N LYS A 104 5.72 3.13 -10.53
CA LYS A 104 5.59 2.78 -11.95
C LYS A 104 4.78 3.79 -12.78
N GLY A 105 4.60 5.02 -12.28
CA GLY A 105 3.79 6.04 -12.91
C GLY A 105 2.27 5.84 -12.79
N ILE A 106 1.79 5.01 -11.86
CA ILE A 106 0.36 4.68 -11.71
C ILE A 106 -0.22 5.12 -10.36
N ILE A 107 0.33 4.67 -9.24
CA ILE A 107 -0.22 4.92 -7.88
C ILE A 107 0.82 5.53 -6.94
N GLN A 108 0.39 6.21 -5.88
CA GLN A 108 1.33 6.74 -4.86
C GLN A 108 1.66 5.73 -3.75
N VAL A 109 0.81 4.73 -3.56
CA VAL A 109 0.98 3.73 -2.50
C VAL A 109 2.07 2.74 -2.92
N SER A 110 3.04 2.49 -2.04
CA SER A 110 4.14 1.54 -2.29
C SER A 110 3.92 0.15 -1.70
N ARG A 111 2.89 -0.02 -0.86
CA ARG A 111 2.51 -1.29 -0.24
C ARG A 111 0.99 -1.38 -0.12
N ALA A 112 0.38 -2.41 -0.67
CA ALA A 112 -1.04 -2.68 -0.55
C ALA A 112 -1.29 -4.19 -0.67
N ILE A 113 -2.39 -4.67 -0.07
CA ILE A 113 -2.89 -6.02 -0.35
C ILE A 113 -3.57 -5.97 -1.72
N GLY A 114 -3.31 -6.94 -2.58
CA GLY A 114 -3.83 -6.97 -3.94
C GLY A 114 -2.95 -6.19 -4.91
N ASP A 115 -3.56 -5.35 -5.77
CA ASP A 115 -2.86 -4.70 -6.89
C ASP A 115 -2.04 -5.69 -7.72
N MET A 116 -2.62 -6.87 -7.98
CA MET A 116 -1.96 -8.00 -8.66
C MET A 116 -1.33 -7.61 -10.00
N TYR A 117 -1.90 -6.64 -10.71
CA TYR A 117 -1.35 -6.10 -11.95
C TYR A 117 0.01 -5.39 -11.79
N LEU A 118 0.35 -4.89 -10.60
CA LEU A 118 1.67 -4.32 -10.29
C LEU A 118 2.64 -5.38 -9.77
N ASN A 119 2.12 -6.43 -9.13
CA ASN A 119 2.92 -7.46 -8.46
C ASN A 119 3.29 -8.62 -9.38
N LYS A 120 2.46 -8.95 -10.39
CA LYS A 120 2.68 -10.09 -11.29
C LYS A 120 2.47 -9.68 -12.75
N GLN A 121 3.48 -9.92 -13.57
CA GLN A 121 3.46 -9.58 -15.00
C GLN A 121 2.32 -10.27 -15.76
N GLU A 122 1.90 -11.46 -15.33
CA GLU A 122 0.80 -12.21 -15.93
C GLU A 122 -0.56 -11.50 -15.88
N PHE A 123 -0.76 -10.57 -14.95
CA PHE A 123 -1.96 -9.75 -14.85
C PHE A 123 -1.77 -8.35 -15.45
N ASN A 124 -0.55 -7.94 -15.76
CA ASN A 124 -0.27 -6.66 -16.42
C ASN A 124 -0.46 -6.76 -17.95
N ARG A 125 -1.65 -7.15 -18.41
CA ARG A 125 -1.95 -7.35 -19.83
C ARG A 125 -3.45 -7.23 -20.13
N ASP A 126 -3.78 -7.21 -21.42
CA ASP A 126 -5.17 -7.35 -21.86
C ASP A 126 -5.84 -8.55 -21.15
N PRO A 127 -7.05 -8.41 -20.55
CA PRO A 127 -8.07 -7.39 -20.84
C PRO A 127 -8.16 -6.21 -19.86
N ILE A 128 -7.19 -5.98 -18.97
CA ILE A 128 -7.26 -4.80 -18.07
C ILE A 128 -7.10 -3.48 -18.85
N SER A 129 -7.70 -2.40 -18.35
CA SER A 129 -7.66 -1.09 -19.01
C SER A 129 -6.22 -0.62 -19.30
N PRO A 130 -5.96 0.02 -20.46
CA PRO A 130 -4.64 0.58 -20.80
C PRO A 130 -3.97 1.41 -19.70
N GLN A 131 -4.75 2.11 -18.88
CA GLN A 131 -4.22 2.95 -17.78
C GLN A 131 -3.50 2.16 -16.68
N PHE A 132 -3.73 0.85 -16.58
CA PHE A 132 -3.11 -0.04 -15.61
C PHE A 132 -1.98 -0.90 -16.23
N ARG A 133 -1.65 -0.72 -17.51
CA ARG A 133 -0.59 -1.51 -18.18
C ARG A 133 0.73 -0.73 -18.22
N LEU A 134 1.85 -1.43 -17.95
CA LEU A 134 3.22 -0.90 -17.74
C LEU A 134 4.12 -0.93 -18.97
#